data_AF-A0A971N0X4-F1
#
_entry.id   AF-A0A971N0X4-F1
#
_cell.length_a   1.000
_cell.length_b   1.000
_cell.length_c   1.000
_cell.angle_alpha   90.00
_cell.angle_beta   90.00
_cell.angle_gamma   90.00
#
_symmetry.space_group_name_H-M   'P 1'
#
loop_
_entity.id
_entity.type
_entity.pdbx_description
1 polymer ?
#
loop_
_entity_poly.entity_id
_entity_poly.type
_entity_poly.pdbx_seq_one_letter_code
_entity_poly.pdbx_strand_id
1 'polypeptide(L)'
;PVVRNVVVEVVVPPAGIVTGQQQIIVENVVKLPEAAIKIKEVQGTITDLKARIIFDDAVLIEGLINKQVTFVDEDNVVRSITERIPFSILVNVPGITPDSPFTVSVEIENISFTLSPNGRLLRQIIVLNAEVTAETPAPAPFQVVTEVTGPGITTERVLVRAPIQTPDGVEVREFFVVTDVFGPGIERIERAVVLLDVVNDGNPDPVPIEVVTDVIFAVTPLT
;
A
#
# COMPACT_ATOMS: atom_id res chain seq x y z
N PRO A 1 52.33 -9.52 -7.00
CA PRO A 1 51.25 -8.62 -6.56
C PRO A 1 50.21 -9.38 -5.71
N VAL A 2 49.84 -8.84 -4.55
CA VAL A 2 48.74 -9.38 -3.74
C VAL A 2 47.44 -9.09 -4.47
N VAL A 3 46.70 -10.11 -4.90
CA VAL A 3 45.38 -9.96 -5.54
C VAL A 3 44.31 -9.95 -4.45
N ARG A 4 43.44 -8.96 -4.50
CA ARG A 4 42.28 -8.82 -3.62
C ARG A 4 41.08 -8.44 -4.47
N ASN A 5 39.97 -9.15 -4.31
CA ASN A 5 38.73 -8.88 -5.05
C ASN A 5 37.60 -8.60 -4.06
N VAL A 6 36.76 -7.62 -4.43
CA VAL A 6 35.48 -7.33 -3.78
C VAL A 6 34.40 -7.59 -4.83
N VAL A 7 33.44 -8.46 -4.51
CA VAL A 7 32.27 -8.73 -5.34
C VAL A 7 31.08 -8.07 -4.67
N VAL A 8 30.26 -7.42 -5.49
CA VAL A 8 29.11 -6.64 -5.04
C VAL A 8 27.88 -7.03 -5.83
N GLU A 9 26.72 -6.85 -5.20
CA GLU A 9 25.42 -6.93 -5.85
C GLU A 9 24.67 -5.62 -5.62
N VAL A 10 23.86 -5.22 -6.60
CA VAL A 10 22.97 -4.06 -6.46
C VAL A 10 21.58 -4.58 -6.12
N VAL A 11 21.14 -4.32 -4.90
CA VAL A 11 19.80 -4.62 -4.42
C VAL A 11 18.83 -3.57 -4.94
N VAL A 12 17.69 -4.00 -5.49
CA VAL A 12 16.64 -3.13 -6.04
C VAL A 12 15.35 -3.33 -5.24
N PRO A 13 15.13 -2.56 -4.16
CA PRO A 13 13.97 -2.74 -3.30
C PRO A 13 12.65 -2.58 -4.09
N PRO A 14 11.62 -3.41 -3.82
CA PRO A 14 10.32 -3.25 -4.46
C PRO A 14 9.59 -2.01 -3.94
N ALA A 15 8.60 -1.55 -4.70
CA ALA A 15 7.60 -0.62 -4.20
C ALA A 15 6.86 -1.22 -2.99
N GLY A 16 6.57 -0.40 -1.98
CA GLY A 16 5.75 -0.83 -0.84
C GLY A 16 4.27 -0.84 -1.22
N ILE A 17 3.47 -1.67 -0.54
CA ILE A 17 2.01 -1.63 -0.63
C ILE A 17 1.45 -1.08 0.68
N VAL A 18 0.60 -0.07 0.57
CA VAL A 18 -0.07 0.56 1.71
C VAL A 18 -1.58 0.58 1.49
N THR A 19 -2.32 0.44 2.59
CA THR A 19 -3.79 0.46 2.58
C THR A 19 -4.30 1.51 3.56
N GLY A 20 -5.29 2.28 3.14
CA GLY A 20 -6.04 3.19 4.00
C GLY A 20 -7.54 2.90 3.93
N GLN A 21 -8.25 3.16 5.03
CA GLN A 21 -9.70 2.98 5.12
C GLN A 21 -10.35 4.21 5.75
N GLN A 22 -11.56 4.54 5.31
CA GLN A 22 -12.38 5.58 5.91
C GLN A 22 -13.85 5.22 5.84
N GLN A 23 -14.52 5.34 6.98
CA GLN A 23 -15.98 5.24 7.07
C GLN A 23 -16.60 6.64 7.11
N ILE A 24 -17.72 6.83 6.42
CA ILE A 24 -18.53 8.06 6.49
C ILE A 24 -20.02 7.75 6.63
N ILE A 25 -20.77 8.75 7.09
CA ILE A 25 -22.23 8.73 7.13
C ILE A 25 -22.77 9.75 6.14
N VAL A 26 -23.67 9.30 5.27
CA VAL A 26 -24.45 10.15 4.37
C VAL A 26 -25.89 10.17 4.86
N GLU A 27 -26.33 11.33 5.32
CA GLU A 27 -27.74 11.55 5.66
C GLU A 27 -28.52 12.05 4.44
N ASN A 28 -29.72 11.51 4.26
CA ASN A 28 -30.61 11.96 3.20
C ASN A 28 -32.06 11.93 3.66
N VAL A 29 -32.85 12.91 3.18
CA VAL A 29 -34.29 12.96 3.42
C VAL A 29 -34.99 13.10 2.08
N VAL A 30 -35.84 12.13 1.75
CA VAL A 30 -36.62 12.16 0.52
C VAL A 30 -38.09 12.33 0.81
N LYS A 31 -38.76 13.15 -0.01
CA LYS A 31 -40.21 13.25 -0.01
C LYS A 31 -40.78 12.20 -0.96
N LEU A 32 -41.62 11.32 -0.42
CA LEU A 32 -42.32 10.32 -1.20
C LEU A 32 -43.44 11.00 -2.03
N PRO A 33 -43.65 10.56 -3.29
CA PRO A 33 -44.67 11.13 -4.15
C PRO A 33 -46.08 10.91 -3.59
N GLU A 34 -46.29 9.74 -2.98
CA GLU A 34 -47.49 9.40 -2.22
C GLU A 34 -47.14 9.10 -0.77
N ALA A 35 -48.13 9.26 0.13
CA ALA A 35 -47.96 8.88 1.53
C ALA A 35 -47.80 7.35 1.63
N ALA A 36 -46.74 6.91 2.29
CA ALA A 36 -46.49 5.49 2.54
C ALA A 36 -47.09 5.06 3.87
N ILE A 37 -47.70 3.88 3.89
CA ILE A 37 -48.04 3.17 5.14
C ILE A 37 -46.78 2.50 5.70
N LYS A 38 -45.95 1.91 4.82
CA LYS A 38 -44.70 1.24 5.20
C LYS A 38 -43.67 1.27 4.09
N ILE A 39 -42.40 1.22 4.49
CA ILE A 39 -41.28 0.94 3.59
C ILE A 39 -41.12 -0.57 3.50
N LYS A 40 -41.09 -1.09 2.27
CA LYS A 40 -40.84 -2.50 2.02
C LYS A 40 -39.35 -2.76 1.99
N GLU A 41 -38.61 -1.91 1.30
CA GLU A 41 -37.18 -2.13 1.04
C GLU A 41 -36.48 -0.84 0.60
N VAL A 42 -35.21 -0.72 0.97
CA VAL A 42 -34.30 0.29 0.44
C VAL A 42 -33.03 -0.42 0.01
N GLN A 43 -32.74 -0.39 -1.29
CA GLN A 43 -31.51 -0.97 -1.86
C GLN A 43 -30.67 0.14 -2.48
N GLY A 44 -29.36 0.07 -2.32
CA GLY A 44 -28.42 1.02 -2.91
C GLY A 44 -27.27 0.31 -3.60
N THR A 45 -26.71 0.95 -4.62
CA THR A 45 -25.45 0.58 -5.25
C THR A 45 -24.58 1.79 -5.43
N ILE A 46 -23.26 1.60 -5.37
CA ILE A 46 -22.28 2.63 -5.69
C ILE A 46 -22.04 2.64 -7.19
N THR A 47 -22.02 3.82 -7.78
CA THR A 47 -21.80 4.04 -9.21
C THR A 47 -20.97 5.29 -9.44
N ASP A 48 -20.43 5.43 -10.66
CA ASP A 48 -19.70 6.62 -11.10
C ASP A 48 -18.51 6.99 -10.19
N LEU A 49 -17.85 5.98 -9.63
CA LEU A 49 -16.66 6.17 -8.80
C LEU A 49 -15.54 6.83 -9.60
N LYS A 50 -15.03 7.93 -9.05
CA LYS A 50 -13.84 8.62 -9.50
C LYS A 50 -12.95 8.83 -8.29
N ALA A 51 -11.67 8.59 -8.46
CA ALA A 51 -10.70 8.81 -7.40
C ALA A 51 -9.45 9.49 -7.96
N ARG A 52 -8.81 10.30 -7.12
CA ARG A 52 -7.52 10.92 -7.42
C ARG A 52 -6.74 11.14 -6.13
N ILE A 53 -5.42 11.12 -6.24
CA ILE A 53 -4.54 11.49 -5.15
C ILE A 53 -4.59 13.01 -4.98
N ILE A 54 -4.65 13.47 -3.73
CA ILE A 54 -4.60 14.88 -3.36
C ILE A 54 -3.63 15.08 -2.19
N PHE A 55 -2.99 16.26 -2.14
CA PHE A 55 -2.13 16.72 -1.06
C PHE A 55 -0.87 15.91 -0.75
N ASP A 56 -0.55 14.90 -1.56
CA ASP A 56 0.39 13.82 -1.22
C ASP A 56 -0.10 13.08 0.05
N ASP A 57 -0.13 11.75 0.05
CA ASP A 57 -0.67 10.93 1.18
C ASP A 57 -2.20 10.81 1.35
N ALA A 58 -3.02 11.32 0.43
CA ALA A 58 -4.47 11.12 0.52
C ALA A 58 -5.15 10.88 -0.83
N VAL A 59 -6.26 10.13 -0.81
CA VAL A 59 -7.08 9.85 -1.98
C VAL A 59 -8.49 10.38 -1.77
N LEU A 60 -8.91 11.27 -2.67
CA LEU A 60 -10.27 11.78 -2.72
C LEU A 60 -11.10 10.92 -3.66
N ILE A 61 -12.11 10.27 -3.09
CA ILE A 61 -13.05 9.39 -3.78
C ILE A 61 -14.39 10.11 -3.87
N GLU A 62 -14.92 10.24 -5.07
CA GLU A 62 -16.22 10.83 -5.37
C GLU A 62 -17.06 9.81 -6.14
N GLY A 63 -18.37 9.78 -5.87
CA GLY A 63 -19.27 8.86 -6.55
C GLY A 63 -20.73 9.15 -6.26
N LEU A 64 -21.60 8.27 -6.76
CA LEU A 64 -23.04 8.34 -6.55
C LEU A 64 -23.55 7.07 -5.86
N ILE A 65 -24.34 7.24 -4.81
CA ILE A 65 -25.22 6.20 -4.30
C ILE A 65 -26.49 6.22 -5.16
N ASN A 66 -26.66 5.24 -6.04
CA ASN A 66 -27.90 5.00 -6.77
C ASN A 66 -28.79 4.10 -5.91
N LYS A 67 -29.92 4.63 -5.44
CA LYS A 67 -30.77 3.96 -4.46
C LYS A 67 -32.20 3.83 -4.98
N GLN A 68 -32.84 2.72 -4.65
CA GLN A 68 -34.27 2.50 -4.89
C GLN A 68 -34.98 2.29 -3.56
N VAL A 69 -36.04 3.07 -3.33
CA VAL A 69 -36.96 2.90 -2.20
C VAL A 69 -38.25 2.30 -2.73
N THR A 70 -38.61 1.13 -2.20
CA THR A 70 -39.88 0.46 -2.48
C THR A 70 -40.79 0.58 -1.26
N PHE A 71 -42.02 1.06 -1.46
CA PHE A 71 -42.96 1.32 -0.37
C PHE A 71 -44.39 0.94 -0.77
N VAL A 72 -45.28 0.87 0.22
CA VAL A 72 -46.72 0.64 0.03
C VAL A 72 -47.45 1.94 0.40
N ASP A 73 -48.28 2.45 -0.51
CA ASP A 73 -49.06 3.66 -0.28
C ASP A 73 -50.38 3.40 0.46
N GLU A 74 -51.18 4.45 0.69
CA GLU A 74 -52.48 4.38 1.36
C GLU A 74 -53.53 3.56 0.59
N ASP A 75 -53.38 3.44 -0.74
CA ASP A 75 -54.23 2.62 -1.61
C ASP A 75 -53.78 1.15 -1.70
N ASN A 76 -52.80 0.75 -0.86
CA ASN A 76 -52.14 -0.57 -0.86
C ASN A 76 -51.39 -0.91 -2.17
N VAL A 77 -51.01 0.09 -2.94
CA VAL A 77 -50.21 -0.06 -4.16
C VAL A 77 -48.73 -0.04 -3.81
N VAL A 78 -47.97 -1.00 -4.35
CA VAL A 78 -46.51 -1.01 -4.24
C VAL A 78 -45.93 -0.01 -5.24
N ARG A 79 -45.13 0.93 -4.75
CA ARG A 79 -44.47 1.96 -5.55
C ARG A 79 -42.97 1.95 -5.31
N SER A 80 -42.23 2.47 -6.29
CA SER A 80 -40.79 2.66 -6.20
C SER A 80 -40.39 4.07 -6.60
N ILE A 81 -39.39 4.61 -5.92
CA ILE A 81 -38.68 5.81 -6.35
C ILE A 81 -37.18 5.54 -6.39
N THR A 82 -36.49 6.25 -7.27
CA THR A 82 -35.03 6.21 -7.39
C THR A 82 -34.43 7.52 -6.91
N GLU A 83 -33.29 7.42 -6.23
CA GLU A 83 -32.54 8.53 -5.71
C GLU A 83 -31.07 8.40 -6.16
N ARG A 84 -30.44 9.54 -6.44
CA ARG A 84 -29.00 9.62 -6.72
C ARG A 84 -28.38 10.59 -5.74
N ILE A 85 -27.57 10.08 -4.83
CA ILE A 85 -26.98 10.87 -3.75
C ILE A 85 -25.47 10.93 -3.98
N PRO A 86 -24.90 12.11 -4.28
CA PRO A 86 -23.45 12.24 -4.38
C PRO A 86 -22.79 12.08 -3.02
N PHE A 87 -21.61 11.48 -3.01
CA PHE A 87 -20.76 11.40 -1.82
C PHE A 87 -19.32 11.73 -2.18
N SER A 88 -18.56 12.11 -1.16
CA SER A 88 -17.14 12.42 -1.22
C SER A 88 -16.47 11.90 0.04
N ILE A 89 -15.41 11.11 -0.11
CA ILE A 89 -14.62 10.52 0.99
C ILE A 89 -13.16 10.86 0.76
N LEU A 90 -12.50 11.32 1.82
CA LEU A 90 -11.05 11.47 1.83
C LEU A 90 -10.45 10.32 2.64
N VAL A 91 -9.61 9.50 2.01
CA VAL A 91 -8.91 8.39 2.66
C VAL A 91 -7.43 8.76 2.78
N ASN A 92 -6.89 8.70 3.98
CA ASN A 92 -5.46 8.90 4.21
C ASN A 92 -4.70 7.61 3.89
N VAL A 93 -3.67 7.73 3.06
CA VAL A 93 -2.81 6.63 2.61
C VAL A 93 -1.36 7.14 2.59
N PRO A 94 -0.67 7.20 3.74
CA PRO A 94 0.67 7.78 3.82
C PRO A 94 1.72 7.05 2.97
N GLY A 95 2.65 7.82 2.40
CA GLY A 95 3.77 7.32 1.60
C GLY A 95 3.51 7.27 0.09
N ILE A 96 2.35 7.74 -0.38
CA ILE A 96 2.02 7.77 -1.81
C ILE A 96 2.37 9.11 -2.44
N THR A 97 2.62 9.09 -3.74
CA THR A 97 2.90 10.28 -4.56
C THR A 97 1.78 10.50 -5.57
N PRO A 98 1.66 11.66 -6.23
CA PRO A 98 0.59 11.93 -7.19
C PRO A 98 0.47 10.92 -8.34
N ASP A 99 1.58 10.25 -8.68
CA ASP A 99 1.67 9.26 -9.75
C ASP A 99 1.61 7.80 -9.24
N SER A 100 1.46 7.59 -7.92
CA SER A 100 1.36 6.25 -7.33
C SER A 100 0.18 5.48 -7.92
N PRO A 101 0.38 4.26 -8.45
CA PRO A 101 -0.71 3.35 -8.79
C PRO A 101 -1.56 3.06 -7.55
N PHE A 102 -2.88 3.05 -7.71
CA PHE A 102 -3.81 2.72 -6.63
C PHE A 102 -5.12 2.11 -7.15
N THR A 103 -5.81 1.44 -6.24
CA THR A 103 -7.16 0.90 -6.44
C THR A 103 -8.07 1.37 -5.31
N VAL A 104 -9.36 1.50 -5.59
CA VAL A 104 -10.36 1.93 -4.62
C VAL A 104 -11.55 1.00 -4.62
N SER A 105 -12.09 0.73 -3.43
CA SER A 105 -13.40 0.11 -3.25
C SER A 105 -14.23 0.97 -2.30
N VAL A 106 -15.53 1.04 -2.55
CA VAL A 106 -16.50 1.69 -1.66
C VAL A 106 -17.71 0.79 -1.54
N GLU A 107 -18.08 0.50 -0.30
CA GLU A 107 -19.16 -0.42 0.03
C GLU A 107 -20.22 0.29 0.87
N ILE A 108 -21.49 -0.09 0.66
CA ILE A 108 -22.59 0.31 1.52
C ILE A 108 -22.70 -0.72 2.63
N GLU A 109 -22.23 -0.39 3.82
CA GLU A 109 -22.31 -1.30 4.97
C GLU A 109 -23.72 -1.37 5.55
N ASN A 110 -24.41 -0.21 5.58
CA ASN A 110 -25.75 -0.13 6.14
C ASN A 110 -26.57 0.99 5.51
N ILE A 111 -27.87 0.73 5.35
CA ILE A 111 -28.89 1.75 5.10
C ILE A 111 -29.96 1.59 6.16
N SER A 112 -30.01 2.55 7.10
CA SER A 112 -31.10 2.65 8.06
C SER A 112 -32.04 3.78 7.68
N PHE A 113 -33.31 3.67 8.05
CA PHE A 113 -34.31 4.64 7.66
C PHE A 113 -35.44 4.79 8.67
N THR A 114 -36.11 5.93 8.63
CA THR A 114 -37.27 6.24 9.46
C THR A 114 -38.30 7.01 8.63
N LEU A 115 -39.51 6.45 8.54
CA LEU A 115 -40.64 7.06 7.88
C LEU A 115 -41.33 8.05 8.84
N SER A 116 -41.64 9.25 8.36
CA SER A 116 -42.35 10.25 9.15
C SER A 116 -43.79 9.81 9.46
N PRO A 117 -44.41 10.28 10.56
CA PRO A 117 -45.76 9.86 10.95
C PRO A 117 -46.85 10.07 9.88
N ASN A 118 -46.70 11.08 9.01
CA ASN A 118 -47.64 11.34 7.91
C ASN A 118 -47.32 10.56 6.61
N GLY A 119 -46.37 9.63 6.65
CA GLY A 119 -45.98 8.80 5.52
C GLY A 119 -45.26 9.52 4.36
N ARG A 120 -44.95 10.82 4.47
CA ARG A 120 -44.46 11.63 3.33
C ARG A 120 -42.95 11.82 3.27
N LEU A 121 -42.23 11.74 4.38
CA LEU A 121 -40.78 11.93 4.43
C LEU A 121 -40.10 10.66 4.91
N LEU A 122 -39.08 10.23 4.17
CA LEU A 122 -38.22 9.12 4.57
C LEU A 122 -36.82 9.67 4.87
N ARG A 123 -36.45 9.67 6.15
CA ARG A 123 -35.08 9.96 6.59
C ARG A 123 -34.26 8.69 6.46
N GLN A 124 -33.04 8.81 5.95
CA GLN A 124 -32.12 7.70 5.75
C GLN A 124 -30.74 8.08 6.28
N ILE A 125 -30.07 7.11 6.89
CA ILE A 125 -28.67 7.19 7.31
C ILE A 125 -27.96 6.06 6.59
N ILE A 126 -27.03 6.43 5.71
CA ILE A 126 -26.28 5.50 4.85
C ILE A 126 -24.84 5.48 5.35
N VAL A 127 -24.37 4.31 5.73
CA VAL A 127 -22.98 4.10 6.18
C VAL A 127 -22.19 3.57 5.00
N LEU A 128 -21.14 4.29 4.62
CA LEU A 128 -20.20 3.91 3.58
C LEU A 128 -18.85 3.58 4.19
N ASN A 129 -18.21 2.52 3.72
CA ASN A 129 -16.81 2.23 3.99
C ASN A 129 -16.01 2.27 2.70
N ALA A 130 -14.94 3.04 2.68
CA ALA A 130 -14.02 3.12 1.56
C ALA A 130 -12.67 2.52 1.94
N GLU A 131 -12.09 1.76 1.03
CA GLU A 131 -10.74 1.23 1.13
C GLU A 131 -9.93 1.65 -0.10
N VAL A 132 -8.68 2.03 0.14
CA VAL A 132 -7.71 2.38 -0.89
C VAL A 132 -6.46 1.55 -0.66
N THR A 133 -6.01 0.86 -1.70
CA THR A 133 -4.71 0.16 -1.70
C THR A 133 -3.84 0.76 -2.79
N ALA A 134 -2.62 1.18 -2.44
CA ALA A 134 -1.73 1.94 -3.30
C ALA A 134 -0.27 1.48 -3.19
N GLU A 135 0.50 1.74 -4.23
CA GLU A 135 1.94 1.51 -4.29
C GLU A 135 2.72 2.76 -3.85
N THR A 136 3.68 2.61 -2.94
CA THR A 136 4.63 3.67 -2.58
C THR A 136 5.80 3.68 -3.56
N PRO A 137 6.51 4.81 -3.70
CA PRO A 137 7.73 4.84 -4.51
C PRO A 137 8.73 3.79 -4.03
N ALA A 138 9.28 3.02 -4.98
CA ALA A 138 10.36 2.09 -4.69
C ALA A 138 11.56 2.85 -4.10
N PRO A 139 12.16 2.37 -2.99
CA PRO A 139 13.41 2.92 -2.49
C PRO A 139 14.53 2.88 -3.54
N ALA A 140 15.50 3.78 -3.41
CA ALA A 140 16.66 3.79 -4.29
C ALA A 140 17.43 2.46 -4.19
N PRO A 141 17.91 1.90 -5.32
CA PRO A 141 18.81 0.76 -5.29
C PRO A 141 20.08 1.06 -4.49
N PHE A 142 20.62 0.04 -3.83
CA PHE A 142 21.85 0.16 -3.04
C PHE A 142 22.76 -1.05 -3.27
N GLN A 143 24.05 -0.83 -3.05
CA GLN A 143 25.07 -1.85 -3.23
C GLN A 143 25.36 -2.56 -1.91
N VAL A 144 25.57 -3.88 -1.97
CA VAL A 144 26.08 -4.68 -0.86
C VAL A 144 27.27 -5.51 -1.32
N VAL A 145 28.25 -5.71 -0.42
CA VAL A 145 29.37 -6.62 -0.67
C VAL A 145 28.93 -8.04 -0.40
N THR A 146 29.15 -8.95 -1.36
CA THR A 146 28.76 -10.36 -1.26
C THR A 146 29.96 -11.28 -1.06
N GLU A 147 31.13 -10.85 -1.52
CA GLU A 147 32.37 -11.58 -1.35
C GLU A 147 33.57 -10.65 -1.25
N VAL A 148 34.49 -10.96 -0.32
CA VAL A 148 35.81 -10.35 -0.28
C VAL A 148 36.84 -11.48 -0.25
N THR A 149 37.77 -11.47 -1.19
CA THR A 149 38.84 -12.47 -1.28
C THR A 149 40.22 -11.84 -1.27
N GLY A 150 41.18 -12.54 -0.68
CA GLY A 150 42.57 -12.12 -0.62
C GLY A 150 43.35 -12.92 0.44
N PRO A 151 44.69 -12.91 0.40
CA PRO A 151 45.49 -13.63 1.39
C PRO A 151 45.23 -13.14 2.82
N GLY A 152 44.80 -14.04 3.70
CA GLY A 152 44.51 -13.76 5.11
C GLY A 152 43.23 -12.98 5.37
N ILE A 153 42.37 -12.79 4.35
CA ILE A 153 41.06 -12.16 4.51
C ILE A 153 40.05 -13.19 5.03
N THR A 154 39.24 -12.79 6.01
CA THR A 154 38.09 -13.55 6.51
C THR A 154 36.86 -12.65 6.54
N THR A 155 35.67 -13.22 6.35
CA THR A 155 34.40 -12.47 6.34
C THR A 155 33.36 -13.13 7.21
N GLU A 156 32.56 -12.34 7.90
CA GLU A 156 31.26 -12.76 8.43
C GLU A 156 30.18 -12.46 7.39
N ARG A 157 29.21 -13.36 7.25
CA ARG A 157 28.16 -13.25 6.24
C ARG A 157 26.82 -13.71 6.77
N VAL A 158 25.77 -13.13 6.24
CA VAL A 158 24.38 -13.53 6.46
C VAL A 158 23.76 -13.90 5.11
N LEU A 159 22.98 -14.98 5.07
CA LEU A 159 22.21 -15.37 3.89
C LEU A 159 20.93 -14.55 3.86
N VAL A 160 20.70 -13.80 2.78
CA VAL A 160 19.52 -12.96 2.59
C VAL A 160 18.82 -13.30 1.29
N ARG A 161 17.55 -12.94 1.18
CA ARG A 161 16.75 -13.00 -0.04
C ARG A 161 16.40 -11.59 -0.46
N ALA A 162 16.79 -11.18 -1.67
CA ALA A 162 16.42 -9.87 -2.18
C ALA A 162 16.38 -9.82 -3.71
N PRO A 163 15.58 -8.91 -4.29
CA PRO A 163 15.71 -8.53 -5.69
C PRO A 163 17.06 -7.86 -5.96
N ILE A 164 17.82 -8.39 -6.92
CA ILE A 164 19.09 -7.84 -7.37
C ILE A 164 19.05 -7.48 -8.86
N GLN A 165 19.81 -6.47 -9.25
CA GLN A 165 19.99 -6.10 -10.65
C GLN A 165 20.95 -7.07 -11.34
N THR A 166 20.45 -7.78 -12.35
CA THR A 166 21.23 -8.62 -13.26
C THR A 166 21.31 -7.95 -14.66
N PRO A 167 22.16 -8.45 -15.57
CA PRO A 167 22.17 -8.00 -16.96
C PRO A 167 20.83 -8.18 -17.69
N ASP A 168 20.02 -9.15 -17.27
CA ASP A 168 18.76 -9.53 -17.92
C ASP A 168 17.53 -8.88 -17.25
N GLY A 169 17.69 -8.24 -16.09
CA GLY A 169 16.60 -7.56 -15.38
C GLY A 169 16.78 -7.60 -13.86
N VAL A 170 15.69 -7.43 -13.11
CA VAL A 170 15.69 -7.61 -11.65
C VAL A 170 15.24 -9.02 -11.32
N GLU A 171 16.04 -9.75 -10.55
CA GLU A 171 15.76 -11.13 -10.14
C GLU A 171 15.81 -11.26 -8.61
N VAL A 172 14.82 -11.93 -8.02
CA VAL A 172 14.83 -12.27 -6.59
C VAL A 172 15.71 -13.50 -6.38
N ARG A 173 16.77 -13.36 -5.58
CA ARG A 173 17.73 -14.44 -5.31
C ARG A 173 18.09 -14.51 -3.84
N GLU A 174 18.46 -15.70 -3.39
CA GLU A 174 19.16 -15.89 -2.12
C GLU A 174 20.66 -15.78 -2.34
N PHE A 175 21.34 -14.98 -1.53
CA PHE A 175 22.79 -14.77 -1.63
C PHE A 175 23.37 -14.33 -0.28
N PHE A 176 24.67 -14.55 -0.11
CA PHE A 176 25.37 -14.08 1.08
C PHE A 176 25.72 -12.61 0.96
N VAL A 177 25.46 -11.86 2.03
CA VAL A 177 25.93 -10.49 2.21
C VAL A 177 26.97 -10.47 3.33
N VAL A 178 28.06 -9.75 3.10
CA VAL A 178 29.14 -9.57 4.07
C VAL A 178 28.69 -8.59 5.14
N THR A 179 28.67 -9.05 6.39
CA THR A 179 28.39 -8.24 7.58
C THR A 179 29.67 -7.78 8.27
N ASP A 180 30.77 -8.50 8.10
CA ASP A 180 32.08 -8.05 8.59
C ASP A 180 33.21 -8.61 7.73
N VAL A 181 34.34 -7.91 7.70
CA VAL A 181 35.54 -8.31 6.97
C VAL A 181 36.79 -7.98 7.77
N PHE A 182 37.69 -8.94 7.87
CA PHE A 182 38.93 -8.84 8.62
C PHE A 182 40.10 -9.33 7.78
N GLY A 183 41.30 -8.84 8.09
CA GLY A 183 42.55 -9.33 7.51
C GLY A 183 43.50 -8.22 7.06
N PRO A 184 44.67 -8.59 6.53
CA PRO A 184 45.76 -7.67 6.29
C PRO A 184 45.49 -6.73 5.12
N GLY A 185 45.85 -5.46 5.30
CA GLY A 185 45.83 -4.41 4.28
C GLY A 185 44.46 -3.86 3.93
N ILE A 186 43.41 -4.20 4.70
CA ILE A 186 42.17 -3.41 4.73
C ILE A 186 42.52 -2.06 5.35
N GLU A 187 42.23 -0.98 4.64
CA GLU A 187 42.43 0.39 5.11
C GLU A 187 41.13 0.93 5.72
N ARG A 188 40.00 0.70 5.07
CA ARG A 188 38.68 1.18 5.51
C ARG A 188 37.57 0.23 5.06
N ILE A 189 36.52 0.15 5.88
CA ILE A 189 35.28 -0.56 5.59
C ILE A 189 34.15 0.45 5.67
N GLU A 190 33.29 0.48 4.66
CA GLU A 190 32.06 1.26 4.68
C GLU A 190 30.88 0.36 4.99
N ARG A 191 29.95 0.86 5.82
CA ARG A 191 28.79 0.11 6.30
C ARG A 191 27.54 0.94 6.17
N ALA A 192 26.42 0.26 5.97
CA ALA A 192 25.10 0.86 6.04
C ALA A 192 24.12 -0.11 6.70
N VAL A 193 23.11 0.45 7.37
CA VAL A 193 21.94 -0.32 7.81
C VAL A 193 20.95 -0.35 6.65
N VAL A 194 20.64 -1.55 6.17
CA VAL A 194 19.73 -1.80 5.05
C VAL A 194 18.62 -2.75 5.47
N LEU A 195 17.48 -2.72 4.78
CA LEU A 195 16.37 -3.66 5.02
C LEU A 195 16.51 -4.85 4.07
N LEU A 196 16.72 -6.04 4.63
CA LEU A 196 16.84 -7.29 3.86
C LEU A 196 16.08 -8.41 4.56
N ASP A 197 15.49 -9.31 3.79
CA ASP A 197 14.84 -10.53 4.29
C ASP A 197 15.92 -11.58 4.58
N VAL A 198 16.08 -11.95 5.85
CA VAL A 198 17.12 -12.88 6.29
C VAL A 198 16.59 -14.30 6.20
N VAL A 199 17.27 -15.13 5.42
CA VAL A 199 16.79 -16.49 5.18
C VAL A 199 16.88 -17.32 6.47
N ASN A 200 15.78 -18.00 6.80
CA ASN A 200 15.62 -18.87 7.98
C ASN A 200 15.54 -18.15 9.34
N ASP A 201 15.23 -16.86 9.40
CA ASP A 201 15.02 -16.15 10.68
C ASP A 201 13.60 -16.33 11.27
N GLY A 202 12.67 -16.90 10.49
CA GLY A 202 11.27 -17.09 10.87
C GLY A 202 10.39 -15.85 10.66
N ASN A 203 10.93 -14.79 10.05
CA ASN A 203 10.24 -13.56 9.70
C ASN A 203 10.28 -13.36 8.18
N PRO A 204 9.14 -13.36 7.48
CA PRO A 204 9.13 -13.13 6.04
C PRO A 204 9.38 -11.67 5.63
N ASP A 205 9.34 -10.74 6.59
CA ASP A 205 9.48 -9.31 6.33
C ASP A 205 10.95 -8.85 6.45
N PRO A 206 11.43 -7.96 5.55
CA PRO A 206 12.78 -7.41 5.64
C PRO A 206 13.09 -6.74 6.99
N VAL A 207 14.27 -7.04 7.55
CA VAL A 207 14.74 -6.51 8.83
C VAL A 207 15.97 -5.61 8.64
N PRO A 208 16.18 -4.62 9.53
CA PRO A 208 17.39 -3.79 9.49
C PRO A 208 18.63 -4.62 9.83
N ILE A 209 19.57 -4.69 8.89
CA ILE A 209 20.86 -5.36 9.05
C ILE A 209 21.98 -4.41 8.66
N GLU A 210 23.03 -4.33 9.48
CA GLU A 210 24.25 -3.60 9.14
C GLU A 210 25.13 -4.47 8.23
N VAL A 211 25.41 -3.98 7.03
CA VAL A 211 26.16 -4.70 6.00
C VAL A 211 27.33 -3.88 5.51
N VAL A 212 28.34 -4.56 4.96
CA VAL A 212 29.46 -3.91 4.30
C VAL A 212 29.03 -3.47 2.90
N THR A 213 29.23 -2.20 2.58
CA THR A 213 28.88 -1.60 1.28
C THR A 213 30.10 -1.36 0.40
N ASP A 214 31.28 -1.17 1.01
CA ASP A 214 32.55 -1.05 0.31
C ASP A 214 33.73 -1.48 1.21
N VAL A 215 34.80 -1.98 0.59
CA VAL A 215 36.04 -2.38 1.26
C VAL A 215 37.23 -1.77 0.53
N ILE A 216 37.92 -0.86 1.21
CA ILE A 216 39.06 -0.13 0.66
C ILE A 216 40.34 -0.76 1.20
N PHE A 217 41.21 -1.18 0.29
CA PHE A 217 42.51 -1.75 0.62
C PHE A 217 43.62 -0.72 0.45
N ALA A 218 44.60 -0.76 1.35
CA ALA A 218 45.79 0.06 1.26
C ALA A 218 46.57 -0.26 -0.02
N VAL A 219 46.98 0.78 -0.75
CA VAL A 219 47.81 0.65 -1.95
C VAL A 219 49.16 0.04 -1.56
N THR A 220 49.47 -1.13 -2.12
CA THR A 220 50.79 -1.75 -1.94
C THR A 220 51.74 -1.19 -3.01
N PRO A 221 52.88 -0.57 -2.65
CA PRO A 221 53.84 -0.08 -3.65
C PRO A 221 54.34 -1.23 -4.51
N LEU A 222 54.46 -1.00 -5.82
CA LEU A 222 55.14 -1.93 -6.74
C LEU A 222 56.65 -1.83 -6.47
N THR A 223 57.24 -2.86 -5.85
CA THR A 223 58.69 -3.09 -5.81
C THR A 223 59.15 -3.93 -6.98
#